data_AF-A0A1G7BL93-F1
#
_entry.id   AF-A0A1G7BL93-F1
#
_cell.length_a   1.000
_cell.length_b   1.000
_cell.length_c   1.000
_cell.angle_alpha   90.00
_cell.angle_beta   90.00
_cell.angle_gamma   90.00
#
_symmetry.space_group_name_H-M   'P 1'
#
loop_
_entity.id
_entity.type
_entity.pdbx_description
1 polymer ?
#
loop_
_entity_poly.entity_id
_entity_poly.type
_entity_poly.pdbx_seq_one_letter_code
_entity_poly.pdbx_strand_id
1 'polypeptide(L)'
;MNASRRPSRPPGRSTGPGRTRAARRPAPGSASRAAVKRVRHRPARKVSRRAAVLALVLSALALAYAYPLRTYIEQRIEINRLETEQSAQQEVIEDLEAERLKWDDPEYVKAQIRSSLLLVPPGEDLVIVIDEDDPAHTGGADDEPAADQAWYDELAATFEDADQLDPEETEEPAE
;
A
#
# COMPACT_ATOMS: atom_id res chain seq x y z
N MET A 1 55.96 1.42 -17.77
CA MET A 1 56.70 2.69 -17.70
C MET A 1 56.22 3.50 -16.49
N ASN A 2 57.16 4.06 -15.70
CA ASN A 2 57.04 5.01 -14.56
C ASN A 2 55.96 4.75 -13.48
N ALA A 3 56.20 4.35 -12.23
CA ALA A 3 57.36 4.38 -11.31
C ALA A 3 57.97 5.75 -11.01
N SER A 4 57.52 6.41 -9.92
CA SER A 4 58.31 7.28 -9.03
C SER A 4 57.45 7.72 -7.84
N ARG A 5 57.90 7.91 -6.60
CA ARG A 5 59.03 7.45 -5.76
C ARG A 5 58.72 8.10 -4.38
N ARG A 6 58.83 7.33 -3.30
CA ARG A 6 58.79 7.77 -1.88
C ARG A 6 60.00 8.66 -1.53
N PRO A 7 59.98 9.43 -0.41
CA PRO A 7 60.49 8.96 0.92
C PRO A 7 59.62 9.46 2.10
N SER A 8 59.36 8.76 3.21
CA SER A 8 60.21 8.17 4.29
C SER A 8 60.89 9.19 5.24
N ARG A 9 60.30 9.34 6.46
CA ARG A 9 60.79 9.52 7.87
C ARG A 9 62.21 10.10 8.15
N PRO A 10 62.49 10.77 9.31
CA PRO A 10 62.67 10.07 10.61
C PRO A 10 62.26 10.90 11.88
N PRO A 11 62.43 10.35 13.12
CA PRO A 11 61.78 10.83 14.35
C PRO A 11 62.72 11.64 15.26
N GLY A 12 62.13 12.48 16.13
CA GLY A 12 62.84 13.18 17.21
C GLY A 12 62.42 12.68 18.59
N ARG A 13 63.33 12.00 19.27
CA ARG A 13 63.30 11.64 20.70
C ARG A 13 64.30 12.55 21.43
N SER A 14 63.88 13.19 22.51
CA SER A 14 64.74 13.65 23.62
C SER A 14 63.93 13.42 24.91
N THR A 15 64.25 12.43 25.74
CA THR A 15 65.28 12.41 26.81
C THR A 15 65.08 13.54 27.82
N GLY A 16 64.67 13.16 29.05
CA GLY A 16 64.50 14.03 30.23
C GLY A 16 65.84 14.55 30.80
N PRO A 17 65.98 14.93 32.10
CA PRO A 17 65.15 14.62 33.27
C PRO A 17 64.79 15.85 34.15
N GLY A 18 63.83 15.69 35.07
CA GLY A 18 63.47 16.77 36.00
C GLY A 18 62.68 16.28 37.20
N ARG A 19 63.33 15.47 38.05
CA ARG A 19 62.83 15.13 39.38
C ARG A 19 62.90 16.38 40.27
N THR A 20 61.76 16.84 40.78
CA THR A 20 61.70 17.37 42.15
C THR A 20 60.55 16.68 42.89
N ARG A 21 60.95 15.62 43.60
CA ARG A 21 60.23 15.05 44.72
C ARG A 21 60.37 16.05 45.88
N ALA A 22 59.34 16.80 46.19
CA ALA A 22 59.26 17.55 47.44
C ALA A 22 57.96 17.21 48.17
N ALA A 23 58.15 16.32 49.14
CA ALA A 23 57.42 16.18 50.39
C ALA A 23 55.89 16.15 50.37
N ARG A 24 55.40 14.91 50.51
CA ARG A 24 54.25 14.60 51.37
C ARG A 24 54.40 15.33 52.71
N ARG A 25 53.41 16.17 53.04
CA ARG A 25 53.05 16.49 54.41
C ARG A 25 51.54 16.26 54.56
N PRO A 26 51.10 15.14 55.15
CA PRO A 26 49.71 15.02 55.59
C PRO A 26 49.58 15.84 56.88
N ALA A 27 48.84 16.95 56.83
CA ALA A 27 48.38 17.59 58.04
C ALA A 27 47.22 16.75 58.62
N PRO A 28 47.27 16.31 59.89
CA PRO A 28 46.14 15.67 60.53
C PRO A 28 45.17 16.77 60.93
N GLY A 29 44.16 16.96 60.10
CA GLY A 29 43.12 17.94 60.29
C GLY A 29 41.87 17.47 59.58
N SER A 30 41.32 16.35 60.04
CA SER A 30 39.93 15.96 59.78
C SER A 30 39.02 16.98 60.46
N ALA A 31 38.94 18.17 59.89
CA ALA A 31 37.73 18.95 60.00
C ALA A 31 36.81 18.35 58.95
N SER A 32 35.72 17.72 59.40
CA SER A 32 34.58 17.40 58.56
C SER A 32 34.27 18.67 57.76
N ARG A 33 34.69 18.71 56.49
CA ARG A 33 34.23 19.75 55.59
C ARG A 33 32.76 19.42 55.40
N ALA A 34 31.93 20.06 56.21
CA ALA A 34 30.49 20.09 56.04
C ALA A 34 30.26 20.19 54.54
N ALA A 35 29.56 19.20 53.99
CA ALA A 35 29.19 19.21 52.60
C ALA A 35 28.40 20.50 52.39
N VAL A 36 29.08 21.55 51.93
CA VAL A 36 28.46 22.80 51.57
C VAL A 36 27.60 22.40 50.39
N LYS A 37 26.31 22.17 50.67
CA LYS A 37 25.27 22.03 49.68
C LYS A 37 25.30 23.35 48.92
N ARG A 38 26.13 23.41 47.88
CA ARG A 38 26.13 24.50 46.93
C ARG A 38 24.80 24.36 46.23
N VAL A 39 23.78 24.97 46.83
CA VAL A 39 22.53 25.26 46.15
C VAL A 39 22.97 26.11 44.99
N ARG A 40 23.10 25.48 43.82
CA ARG A 40 23.26 26.20 42.57
C ARG A 40 21.95 26.96 42.44
N HIS A 41 21.96 28.21 42.89
CA HIS A 41 20.90 29.14 42.58
C HIS A 41 21.02 29.33 41.07
N ARG A 42 20.26 28.53 40.32
CA ARG A 42 20.01 28.80 38.92
C ARG A 42 19.38 30.18 38.97
N PRO A 43 20.04 31.24 38.45
CA PRO A 43 19.46 32.56 38.53
C PRO A 43 18.09 32.41 37.87
N ALA A 44 17.04 32.67 38.64
CA ALA A 44 15.69 32.75 38.12
C ALA A 44 15.78 33.85 37.07
N ARG A 45 15.92 33.44 35.80
CA ARG A 45 16.03 34.36 34.68
C ARG A 45 14.69 35.06 34.68
N LYS A 46 14.65 36.27 35.22
CA LYS A 46 13.44 37.09 35.26
C LYS A 46 13.02 37.20 33.81
N VAL A 47 11.92 36.54 33.47
CA VAL A 47 11.41 36.50 32.11
C VAL A 47 11.09 37.95 31.79
N SER A 48 11.87 38.57 30.90
CA SER A 48 11.58 39.93 30.49
C SER A 48 10.22 39.93 29.79
N ARG A 49 9.45 41.03 29.90
CA ARG A 49 8.16 41.15 29.19
C ARG A 49 8.32 40.86 27.69
N ARG A 50 9.48 41.19 27.11
CA ARG A 50 9.86 40.85 25.74
C ARG A 50 9.98 39.35 25.50
N ALA A 51 10.59 38.60 26.42
CA ALA A 51 10.68 37.14 26.32
C ALA A 51 9.32 36.46 26.45
N ALA A 52 8.43 36.98 27.31
CA ALA A 52 7.05 36.49 27.42
C ALA A 52 6.26 36.73 26.12
N VAL A 53 6.40 37.92 25.53
CA VAL A 53 5.79 38.23 24.22
C VAL A 53 6.34 37.32 23.11
N LEU A 54 7.65 37.10 23.05
CA LEU A 54 8.25 36.19 22.07
C LEU A 54 7.74 34.75 22.21
N ALA A 55 7.63 34.23 23.44
CA ALA A 55 7.09 32.90 23.68
C ALA A 55 5.63 32.78 23.25
N LEU A 56 4.82 33.82 23.49
CA LEU A 56 3.43 33.87 23.07
C LEU A 56 3.31 33.92 21.54
N VAL A 57 4.12 34.74 20.86
CA VAL A 57 4.16 34.80 19.40
C VAL A 57 4.57 33.47 18.80
N LEU A 58 5.63 32.83 19.30
CA LEU A 58 6.05 31.50 18.84
C LEU A 58 4.97 30.45 19.07
N SER A 59 4.27 30.50 20.19
CA SER A 59 3.14 29.60 20.47
C SER A 59 2.00 29.84 19.48
N ALA A 60 1.60 31.09 19.26
CA ALA A 60 0.58 31.45 18.29
C ALA A 60 0.96 31.01 16.86
N LEU A 61 2.23 31.17 16.47
CA LEU A 61 2.72 30.74 15.17
C LEU A 61 2.73 29.22 15.05
N ALA A 62 3.14 28.50 16.09
CA ALA A 62 3.09 27.05 16.13
C ALA A 62 1.65 26.53 16.03
N LEU A 63 0.69 27.12 16.74
CA LEU A 63 -0.73 26.75 16.63
C LEU A 63 -1.31 27.11 15.25
N ALA A 64 -0.95 28.27 14.69
CA ALA A 64 -1.39 28.68 13.36
C ALA A 64 -0.84 27.77 12.25
N TYR A 65 0.37 27.23 12.41
CA TYR A 65 1.00 26.29 11.47
C TYR A 65 0.66 24.83 11.74
N ALA A 66 0.24 24.47 12.95
CA ALA A 66 -0.09 23.09 13.31
C ALA A 66 -1.24 22.53 12.46
N TYR A 67 -2.20 23.38 12.06
CA TYR A 67 -3.31 22.98 11.20
C TYR A 67 -2.91 22.85 9.72
N PRO A 68 -2.25 23.85 9.09
CA PRO A 68 -1.75 23.76 7.71
C PRO A 68 -0.76 22.62 7.46
N LEU A 69 0.10 22.28 8.43
CA LEU A 69 1.05 21.18 8.26
C LEU A 69 0.34 19.82 8.13
N ARG A 70 -0.77 19.62 8.85
CA ARG A 70 -1.56 18.39 8.74
C ARG A 70 -2.16 18.27 7.33
N THR A 71 -2.83 19.32 6.88
CA THR A 71 -3.45 19.35 5.55
C THR A 71 -2.45 19.21 4.40
N TYR A 72 -1.23 19.75 4.56
CA TYR A 72 -0.18 19.61 3.55
C TYR A 72 0.37 18.19 3.43
N ILE A 73 0.45 17.46 4.55
CA ILE A 73 0.88 16.04 4.56
C ILE A 73 -0.22 15.15 3.95
N GLU A 74 -1.49 15.40 4.27
CA GLU A 74 -2.63 14.70 3.66
C GLU A 74 -2.65 14.88 2.13
N GLN A 75 -2.47 16.10 1.64
CA GLN A 75 -2.45 16.38 0.19
C GLN A 75 -1.34 15.62 -0.56
N ARG A 76 -0.18 15.40 0.06
CA ARG A 76 0.93 14.66 -0.58
C ARG A 76 0.64 13.16 -0.71
N ILE A 77 -0.08 12.58 0.25
CA ILE A 77 -0.51 11.18 0.16
C ILE A 77 -1.56 11.04 -0.94
N GLU A 78 -2.50 11.99 -1.01
CA GLU A 78 -3.54 12.00 -2.03
C GLU A 78 -2.98 12.13 -3.46
N ILE A 79 -1.97 12.99 -3.68
CA ILE A 79 -1.33 13.13 -5.00
C ILE A 79 -0.68 11.82 -5.46
N ASN A 80 0.08 11.14 -4.60
CA ASN A 80 0.72 9.88 -4.99
C ASN A 80 -0.32 8.78 -5.26
N ARG A 81 -1.42 8.76 -4.49
CA ARG A 81 -2.52 7.84 -4.69
C ARG A 81 -3.22 8.10 -6.04
N LEU A 82 -3.57 9.36 -6.32
CA LEU A 82 -4.22 9.76 -7.57
C LEU A 82 -3.33 9.50 -8.80
N GLU A 83 -2.02 9.74 -8.70
CA GLU A 83 -1.06 9.43 -9.77
C GLU A 83 -0.99 7.92 -10.05
N THR A 84 -1.00 7.09 -9.00
CA THR A 84 -1.01 5.62 -9.14
C THR A 84 -2.34 5.11 -9.71
N GLU A 85 -3.46 5.68 -9.27
CA GLU A 85 -4.78 5.35 -9.80
C GLU A 85 -4.94 5.80 -11.25
N GLN A 86 -4.32 6.93 -11.64
CA GLN A 86 -4.29 7.39 -13.03
C GLN A 86 -3.50 6.44 -13.92
N SER A 87 -2.30 6.02 -13.52
CA SER A 87 -1.50 5.10 -14.34
C SER A 87 -2.19 3.75 -14.52
N ALA A 88 -2.81 3.21 -13.47
CA ALA A 88 -3.55 1.96 -13.54
C ALA A 88 -4.78 2.07 -14.46
N GLN A 89 -5.53 3.18 -14.39
CA GLN A 89 -6.65 3.41 -15.30
C GLN A 89 -6.22 3.57 -16.75
N GLN A 90 -5.06 4.21 -16.99
CA GLN A 90 -4.50 4.37 -18.33
C GLN A 90 -4.18 3.00 -18.95
N GLU A 91 -3.54 2.10 -18.19
CA GLU A 91 -3.22 0.73 -18.61
C GLU A 91 -4.48 -0.07 -18.95
N VAL A 92 -5.53 0.04 -18.11
CA VAL A 92 -6.83 -0.60 -18.38
C VAL A 92 -7.47 -0.08 -19.66
N ILE A 93 -7.39 1.22 -19.94
CA ILE A 93 -7.91 1.80 -21.18
C ILE A 93 -7.15 1.26 -22.38
N GLU A 94 -5.81 1.21 -22.32
CA GLU A 94 -4.98 0.67 -23.40
C GLU A 94 -5.30 -0.81 -23.69
N ASP A 95 -5.46 -1.62 -22.64
CA ASP A 95 -5.84 -3.03 -22.78
C ASP A 95 -7.23 -3.20 -23.39
N LEU A 96 -8.22 -2.42 -22.93
CA LEU A 96 -9.58 -2.46 -23.46
C LEU A 96 -9.65 -1.96 -24.90
N GLU A 97 -8.88 -0.94 -25.27
CA GLU A 97 -8.77 -0.47 -26.64
C GLU A 97 -8.14 -1.53 -27.55
N ALA A 98 -7.07 -2.18 -27.08
CA ALA A 98 -6.45 -3.28 -27.81
C ALA A 98 -7.41 -4.46 -28.01
N GLU A 99 -8.18 -4.81 -26.98
CA GLU A 99 -9.21 -5.84 -27.04
C GLU A 99 -10.30 -5.45 -28.04
N ARG A 100 -10.85 -4.23 -27.94
CA ARG A 100 -11.87 -3.69 -28.86
C ARG A 100 -11.42 -3.76 -30.30
N LEU A 101 -10.16 -3.43 -30.57
CA LEU A 101 -9.58 -3.45 -31.91
C LEU A 101 -9.47 -4.87 -32.48
N LYS A 102 -9.28 -5.91 -31.63
CA LYS A 102 -9.39 -7.32 -32.05
C LYS A 102 -10.83 -7.68 -32.41
N TRP A 103 -11.81 -7.25 -31.60
CA TRP A 103 -13.23 -7.54 -31.84
C TRP A 103 -13.80 -6.81 -33.06
N ASP A 104 -13.17 -5.72 -33.52
CA ASP A 104 -13.52 -5.05 -34.77
C ASP A 104 -13.15 -5.84 -36.03
N ASP A 105 -12.20 -6.77 -35.93
CA ASP A 105 -11.79 -7.58 -37.08
C ASP A 105 -12.85 -8.66 -37.36
N PRO A 106 -13.55 -8.61 -38.51
CA PRO A 106 -14.57 -9.59 -38.85
C PRO A 106 -14.02 -11.02 -38.95
N GLU A 107 -12.73 -11.22 -39.26
CA GLU A 107 -12.13 -12.55 -39.29
C GLU A 107 -11.92 -13.11 -37.87
N TYR A 108 -11.54 -12.25 -36.93
CA TYR A 108 -11.42 -12.62 -35.51
C TYR A 108 -12.77 -13.06 -34.94
N VAL A 109 -13.84 -12.31 -35.24
CA VAL A 109 -15.20 -12.66 -34.82
C VAL A 109 -15.66 -14.00 -35.41
N LYS A 110 -15.41 -14.25 -36.71
CA LYS A 110 -15.73 -15.54 -37.33
C LYS A 110 -14.97 -16.70 -36.69
N ALA A 111 -13.69 -16.52 -36.37
CA ALA A 111 -12.89 -17.55 -35.70
C ALA A 111 -13.39 -17.83 -34.27
N GLN A 112 -13.80 -16.78 -33.53
CA GLN A 112 -14.36 -16.93 -32.19
C GLN A 112 -15.72 -17.64 -32.20
N ILE A 113 -16.60 -17.29 -33.14
CA ILE A 113 -17.89 -17.97 -33.34
C ILE A 113 -17.67 -19.44 -33.71
N ARG A 114 -16.74 -19.73 -34.61
CA ARG A 114 -16.47 -21.11 -35.03
C ARG A 114 -15.88 -21.96 -33.90
N SER A 115 -14.99 -21.40 -33.07
CA SER A 115 -14.38 -22.13 -31.96
C SER A 115 -15.33 -22.34 -30.77
N SER A 116 -16.19 -21.36 -30.47
CA SER A 116 -17.10 -21.40 -29.32
C SER A 116 -18.49 -21.96 -29.61
N LEU A 117 -19.03 -21.67 -30.79
CA LEU A 117 -20.40 -22.01 -31.18
C LEU A 117 -20.47 -23.02 -32.32
N LEU A 118 -19.31 -23.43 -32.88
CA LEU A 118 -19.24 -24.34 -34.03
C LEU A 118 -20.11 -23.88 -35.22
N LEU A 119 -20.37 -22.57 -35.33
CA LEU A 119 -21.23 -22.00 -36.35
C LEU A 119 -20.42 -21.61 -37.59
N VAL A 120 -20.95 -21.92 -38.77
CA VAL A 120 -20.27 -21.75 -40.06
C VAL A 120 -21.22 -21.03 -41.03
N PRO A 121 -20.72 -20.16 -41.93
CA PRO A 121 -21.56 -19.54 -42.96
C PRO A 121 -22.37 -20.57 -43.76
N PRO A 122 -23.58 -20.21 -44.23
CA PRO A 122 -24.39 -21.12 -45.03
C PRO A 122 -23.66 -21.50 -46.32
N GLY A 123 -23.47 -22.80 -46.56
CA GLY A 123 -22.77 -23.35 -47.73
C GLY A 123 -21.35 -23.86 -47.48
N GLU A 124 -20.84 -23.78 -46.24
CA GLU A 124 -19.59 -24.42 -45.80
C GLU A 124 -19.89 -25.59 -44.86
N ASP A 125 -19.23 -26.74 -45.06
CA ASP A 125 -19.35 -27.93 -44.20
C ASP A 125 -18.38 -27.84 -43.01
N LEU A 126 -18.88 -28.00 -41.78
CA LEU A 126 -18.05 -28.11 -40.58
C LEU A 126 -17.51 -29.53 -40.44
N VAL A 127 -16.19 -29.70 -40.41
CA VAL A 127 -15.55 -30.98 -40.10
C VAL A 127 -15.03 -30.94 -38.66
N ILE A 128 -15.62 -31.76 -37.79
CA ILE A 128 -15.12 -32.00 -36.44
C ILE A 128 -14.30 -33.29 -36.49
N VAL A 129 -13.02 -33.22 -36.16
CA VAL A 129 -12.17 -34.41 -36.03
C VAL A 129 -12.36 -34.94 -34.61
N ILE A 130 -13.07 -36.06 -34.49
CA ILE A 130 -13.23 -36.78 -33.23
C ILE A 130 -12.08 -37.80 -33.17
N ASP A 131 -11.26 -37.70 -32.13
CA ASP A 131 -10.27 -38.72 -31.82
C ASP A 131 -10.98 -39.87 -31.08
N GLU A 132 -10.76 -41.11 -31.50
CA GLU A 132 -11.42 -42.29 -30.93
C GLU A 132 -10.94 -42.57 -29.49
N ASP A 133 -9.79 -41.99 -29.11
CA ASP A 133 -9.22 -42.04 -27.77
C ASP A 133 -9.60 -40.84 -26.88
N ASP A 134 -10.50 -39.93 -27.32
CA ASP A 134 -10.94 -38.78 -26.52
C ASP A 134 -12.02 -39.19 -25.49
N PRO A 135 -11.70 -39.21 -24.17
CA PRO A 135 -12.65 -39.58 -23.12
C PRO A 135 -13.86 -38.62 -23.02
N ALA A 136 -13.80 -37.43 -23.64
CA ALA A 136 -14.91 -36.50 -23.68
C ALA A 136 -16.04 -36.91 -24.65
N HIS A 137 -15.80 -37.88 -25.53
CA HIS A 137 -16.77 -38.32 -26.55
C HIS A 137 -17.16 -39.80 -26.49
N THR A 138 -16.52 -40.60 -25.62
CA THR A 138 -16.86 -42.03 -25.41
C THR A 138 -18.18 -42.28 -24.64
N GLY A 139 -19.01 -41.26 -24.41
CA GLY A 139 -20.25 -41.32 -23.64
C GLY A 139 -21.54 -41.30 -24.46
N GLY A 140 -21.55 -41.89 -25.66
CA GLY A 140 -22.71 -41.91 -26.54
C GLY A 140 -23.63 -43.11 -26.31
N ALA A 141 -24.85 -42.82 -25.85
CA ALA A 141 -26.05 -43.68 -25.73
C ALA A 141 -26.10 -44.61 -24.51
N ASP A 142 -26.67 -44.12 -23.39
CA ASP A 142 -27.67 -44.84 -22.56
C ASP A 142 -27.95 -44.21 -21.18
N ASP A 143 -27.35 -43.07 -20.82
CA ASP A 143 -27.79 -42.29 -19.66
C ASP A 143 -28.50 -41.01 -20.13
N GLU A 144 -29.81 -41.11 -20.43
CA GLU A 144 -30.68 -39.97 -20.16
C GLU A 144 -30.59 -39.74 -18.65
N PRO A 145 -30.05 -38.60 -18.16
CA PRO A 145 -30.39 -38.21 -16.80
C PRO A 145 -31.91 -38.08 -16.83
N ALA A 146 -32.62 -38.84 -15.97
CA ALA A 146 -34.02 -38.58 -15.71
C ALA A 146 -34.13 -37.07 -15.50
N ALA A 147 -34.73 -36.38 -16.47
CA ALA A 147 -34.69 -34.94 -16.54
C ALA A 147 -35.53 -34.41 -15.39
N ASP A 148 -34.89 -34.23 -14.23
CA ASP A 148 -35.24 -33.14 -13.33
C ASP A 148 -35.32 -31.90 -14.23
N GLN A 149 -36.48 -31.23 -14.17
CA GLN A 149 -36.99 -30.30 -15.17
C GLN A 149 -35.91 -29.43 -15.83
N ALA A 150 -36.08 -29.15 -17.13
CA ALA A 150 -35.16 -28.27 -17.81
C ALA A 150 -35.11 -26.91 -17.11
N TRP A 151 -33.92 -26.35 -16.92
CA TRP A 151 -33.70 -25.13 -16.11
C TRP A 151 -34.59 -23.93 -16.51
N TYR A 152 -35.06 -23.88 -17.77
CA TYR A 152 -35.96 -22.85 -18.25
C TYR A 152 -37.40 -23.06 -17.74
N ASP A 153 -37.81 -24.30 -17.49
CA ASP A 153 -39.08 -24.65 -16.86
C ASP A 153 -39.07 -24.23 -15.38
N GLU A 154 -37.94 -24.41 -14.67
CA GLU A 154 -37.76 -23.89 -13.30
C GLU A 154 -37.83 -22.36 -13.26
N LEU A 155 -37.19 -21.67 -14.22
CA LEU A 155 -37.25 -20.21 -14.30
C LEU A 155 -38.68 -19.72 -14.59
N ALA A 156 -39.38 -20.34 -15.53
CA ALA A 156 -40.78 -20.01 -15.81
C ALA A 156 -41.67 -20.21 -14.58
N ALA A 157 -41.44 -21.28 -13.80
CA ALA A 157 -42.17 -21.54 -12.57
C ALA A 157 -41.98 -20.42 -11.52
N THR A 158 -40.78 -19.81 -11.41
CA THR A 158 -40.56 -18.71 -10.45
C THR A 158 -41.33 -17.43 -10.79
N PHE A 159 -41.60 -17.16 -12.06
CA PHE A 159 -42.42 -16.02 -12.46
C PHE A 159 -43.91 -16.26 -12.18
N GLU A 160 -44.39 -17.48 -12.41
CA GLU A 160 -45.76 -17.88 -12.11
C GLU A 160 -46.05 -17.86 -10.59
N ASP A 161 -45.10 -18.35 -9.78
CA ASP A 161 -45.19 -18.32 -8.31
C ASP A 161 -45.21 -16.88 -7.76
N ALA A 162 -44.41 -15.98 -8.37
CA ALA A 162 -44.37 -14.57 -7.98
C ALA A 162 -45.65 -13.79 -8.37
N ASP A 163 -46.33 -14.18 -9.45
CA ASP A 163 -47.61 -13.58 -9.87
C ASP A 163 -48.78 -14.04 -8.98
N GLN A 164 -48.61 -15.18 -8.30
CA GLN A 164 -49.62 -15.80 -7.43
C GLN A 164 -49.63 -15.27 -5.98
N LEU A 165 -48.89 -14.19 -5.68
CA LEU A 165 -48.97 -13.50 -4.40
C LEU A 165 -50.32 -12.77 -4.27
N ASP A 166 -51.32 -13.48 -3.77
CA ASP A 166 -52.58 -12.91 -3.27
C ASP A 166 -52.29 -11.87 -2.15
N PRO A 167 -52.94 -10.69 -2.16
CA PRO A 167 -52.77 -9.63 -1.14
C PRO A 167 -53.46 -9.92 0.21
N GLU A 168 -53.59 -11.19 0.60
CA GLU A 168 -54.33 -11.62 1.80
C GLU A 168 -53.38 -12.04 2.93
N GLU A 169 -52.48 -11.14 3.37
CA GLU A 169 -51.96 -11.19 4.74
C GLU A 169 -51.50 -9.80 5.20
N THR A 170 -52.45 -8.85 5.18
CA THR A 170 -52.40 -7.69 6.07
C THR A 170 -53.36 -7.96 7.24
N GLU A 171 -53.07 -8.99 8.06
CA GLU A 171 -53.65 -9.06 9.40
C GLU A 171 -52.89 -8.08 10.30
N GLU A 172 -53.49 -6.91 10.45
CA GLU A 172 -53.26 -5.97 11.54
C GLU A 172 -53.85 -6.57 12.83
N PRO A 173 -53.08 -6.86 13.90
CA PRO A 173 -53.66 -6.99 15.22
C PRO A 173 -53.54 -5.66 15.96
N ALA A 174 -54.70 -5.06 16.21
CA ALA A 174 -54.90 -4.01 17.20
C ALA A 174 -54.57 -4.53 18.62
N GLU A 175 -53.67 -3.84 19.31
CA GLU A 175 -53.82 -3.24 20.67
C GLU A 175 -52.49 -2.68 21.18
#